data_AF-A0A0K3AVW7-F1
#
_entry.id   AF-A0A0K3AVW7-F1
#
_cell.length_a   1.000
_cell.length_b   1.000
_cell.length_c   1.000
_cell.angle_alpha   90.00
_cell.angle_beta   90.00
_cell.angle_gamma   90.00
#
_symmetry.space_group_name_H-M   'P 1'
#
loop_
_entity.id
_entity.type
_entity.pdbx_description
1 polymer ?
#
loop_
_entity_poly.entity_id
_entity_poly.type
_entity_poly.pdbx_seq_one_letter_code
_entity_poly.pdbx_strand_id
1 'polypeptide(L)'
;MAHRITVARGYLRLLAAGVWGVDGSWRGEVRDLVHALRPSEDDQASAPGEQLDELYALIAIGLALLLQEANLHGSAGADLVAKSAWDAAQEWAAFADESVVERFLVHSTQLHARVATESQVQSVVELAMAAADDPNAELVAALEAEGLHAELMDAVWVIEGDFRTPLRAAARAATLIGSPCVVLARNTKKSTVLLWRDAVLAMADSAVPRWRVYRIVPPTTPQSKFGGGEGLPSTRDVFPLAPAPQQVRTLADQAGVQLPMLLAALR
;
A
#
# COMPACT_ATOMS: atom_id res chain seq x y z
N MET A 1 0.34 21.22 24.65
CA MET A 1 0.91 19.88 24.43
C MET A 1 0.52 18.83 25.48
N ALA A 2 0.91 18.97 26.76
CA ALA A 2 0.70 17.95 27.82
C ALA A 2 -0.74 17.39 27.95
N HIS A 3 -1.77 18.22 27.72
CA HIS A 3 -3.16 17.76 27.73
C HIS A 3 -3.46 16.76 26.61
N ARG A 4 -2.94 16.98 25.39
CA ARG A 4 -3.11 16.06 24.25
C ARG A 4 -2.50 14.69 24.53
N ILE A 5 -1.28 14.68 25.08
CA ILE A 5 -0.56 13.46 25.49
C ILE A 5 -1.40 12.70 26.54
N THR A 6 -1.90 13.39 27.57
CA THR A 6 -2.72 12.79 28.62
C THR A 6 -4.00 12.17 28.06
N VAL A 7 -4.71 12.89 27.18
CA VAL A 7 -5.93 12.41 26.52
C VAL A 7 -5.63 11.17 25.68
N ALA A 8 -4.57 11.21 24.87
CA ALA A 8 -4.19 10.08 24.02
C ALA A 8 -3.89 8.82 24.85
N ARG A 9 -3.11 8.94 25.92
CA ARG A 9 -2.84 7.82 26.85
C ARG A 9 -4.10 7.25 27.48
N GLY A 10 -5.03 8.14 27.88
CA GLY A 10 -6.32 7.74 28.41
C GLY A 10 -7.12 6.93 27.38
N TYR A 11 -7.15 7.42 26.15
CA TYR A 11 -7.84 6.77 25.04
C TYR A 11 -7.25 5.38 24.72
N LEU A 12 -5.92 5.26 24.64
CA LEU A 12 -5.23 3.97 24.46
C LEU A 12 -5.58 2.95 25.55
N ARG A 13 -5.74 3.39 26.80
CA ARG A 13 -6.17 2.52 27.90
C ARG A 13 -7.63 2.07 27.76
N LEU A 14 -8.51 2.92 27.25
CA LEU A 14 -9.90 2.55 26.99
C LEU A 14 -10.00 1.53 25.85
N LEU A 15 -9.19 1.68 24.80
CA LEU A 15 -9.06 0.70 23.72
C LEU A 15 -8.55 -0.65 24.25
N ALA A 16 -7.51 -0.61 25.08
CA ALA A 16 -6.96 -1.80 25.72
C ALA A 16 -7.98 -2.45 26.68
N ALA A 17 -8.86 -1.67 27.31
CA ALA A 17 -9.95 -2.18 28.15
C ALA A 17 -11.15 -2.74 27.36
N GLY A 18 -11.16 -2.62 26.03
CA GLY A 18 -12.21 -3.17 25.16
C GLY A 18 -13.53 -2.39 25.20
N VAL A 19 -13.49 -1.09 25.55
CA VAL A 19 -14.69 -0.26 25.77
C VAL A 19 -15.63 -0.21 24.56
N TRP A 20 -15.09 -0.25 23.34
CA TRP A 20 -15.87 -0.23 22.09
C TRP A 20 -16.41 -1.61 21.66
N GLY A 21 -15.99 -2.71 22.29
CA GLY A 21 -16.44 -4.04 21.93
C GLY A 21 -16.17 -4.37 20.44
N VAL A 22 -17.22 -4.78 19.73
CA VAL A 22 -17.15 -5.10 18.29
C VAL A 22 -17.36 -3.88 17.38
N ASP A 23 -17.66 -2.71 17.95
CA ASP A 23 -17.91 -1.50 17.17
C ASP A 23 -16.60 -1.02 16.49
N GLY A 24 -16.71 -0.59 15.24
CA GLY A 24 -15.61 -0.02 14.46
C GLY A 24 -15.45 1.50 14.63
N SER A 25 -16.37 2.17 15.34
CA SER A 25 -16.38 3.62 15.53
C SER A 25 -15.08 4.19 16.12
N TRP A 26 -14.36 3.40 16.94
CA TRP A 26 -13.07 3.78 17.52
C TRP A 26 -12.05 4.21 16.46
N ARG A 27 -12.11 3.67 15.23
CA ARG A 27 -11.15 4.03 14.16
C ARG A 27 -11.27 5.52 13.81
N GLY A 28 -12.49 6.04 13.72
CA GLY A 28 -12.71 7.46 13.45
C GLY A 28 -12.17 8.35 14.56
N GLU A 29 -12.39 7.94 15.81
CA GLU A 29 -11.91 8.66 17.00
C GLU A 29 -10.38 8.60 17.14
N VAL A 30 -9.73 7.46 16.83
CA VAL A 30 -8.27 7.36 16.80
C VAL A 30 -7.68 8.20 15.67
N ARG A 31 -8.30 8.24 14.49
CA ARG A 31 -7.89 9.15 13.41
C ARG A 31 -7.92 10.61 13.90
N ASP A 32 -9.01 11.02 14.55
CA ASP A 32 -9.15 12.39 15.06
C ASP A 32 -8.13 12.68 16.17
N LEU A 33 -7.82 11.70 17.01
CA LEU A 33 -6.75 11.77 18.00
C LEU A 33 -5.38 11.98 17.33
N VAL A 34 -5.04 11.18 16.31
CA VAL A 34 -3.78 11.32 15.55
C VAL A 34 -3.69 12.71 14.91
N HIS A 35 -4.78 13.22 14.32
CA HIS A 35 -4.81 14.58 13.78
C HIS A 35 -4.56 15.64 14.86
N ALA A 36 -5.13 15.47 16.06
CA ALA A 36 -4.95 16.41 17.15
C ALA A 36 -3.52 16.39 17.74
N LEU A 37 -2.83 15.25 17.66
CA LEU A 37 -1.47 15.06 18.17
C LEU A 37 -0.39 15.74 17.31
N ARG A 38 -0.72 16.15 16.08
CA ARG A 38 0.21 16.86 15.19
C ARG A 38 0.81 18.08 15.91
N PRO A 39 2.14 18.21 15.98
CA PRO A 39 2.75 19.40 16.52
C PRO A 39 2.57 20.57 15.53
N SER A 40 2.19 21.74 16.04
CA SER A 40 2.25 22.98 15.26
C SER A 40 3.70 23.44 15.07
N GLU A 41 3.92 24.46 14.23
CA GLU A 41 5.24 25.11 14.13
C GLU A 41 5.68 25.70 15.47
N ASP A 42 4.76 26.34 16.20
CA ASP A 42 5.01 26.89 17.55
C ASP A 42 5.40 25.80 18.56
N ASP A 43 4.73 24.65 18.49
CA ASP A 43 5.02 23.47 19.31
C ASP A 43 6.47 23.03 19.07
N GLN A 44 6.89 22.90 17.80
CA GLN A 44 8.24 22.47 17.44
C GLN A 44 9.32 23.49 17.84
N ALA A 45 9.01 24.79 17.77
CA ALA A 45 9.95 25.84 18.12
C ALA A 45 10.13 26.04 19.64
N SER A 46 9.12 25.71 20.44
CA SER A 46 9.03 26.17 21.84
C SER A 46 8.95 25.03 22.86
N ALA A 47 8.54 23.83 22.46
CA ALA A 47 8.37 22.72 23.40
C ALA A 47 9.71 22.04 23.76
N PRO A 48 9.83 21.48 24.97
CA PRO A 48 10.93 20.59 25.30
C PRO A 48 10.93 19.36 24.37
N GLY A 49 12.12 18.92 23.95
CA GLY A 49 12.28 17.76 23.07
C GLY A 49 11.52 16.52 23.55
N GLU A 50 11.58 16.22 24.85
CA GLU A 50 10.86 15.09 25.46
C GLU A 50 9.35 15.11 25.16
N GLN A 51 8.70 16.29 25.13
CA GLN A 51 7.26 16.35 24.83
C GLN A 51 6.96 16.10 23.34
N LEU A 52 7.89 16.46 22.45
CA LEU A 52 7.78 16.16 21.02
C LEU A 52 7.96 14.65 20.79
N ASP A 53 8.95 14.04 21.44
CA ASP A 53 9.20 12.60 21.37
C ASP A 53 7.95 11.80 21.83
N GLU A 54 7.31 12.25 22.91
CA GLU A 54 6.05 11.66 23.39
C GLU A 54 4.90 11.79 22.36
N LEU A 55 4.81 12.91 21.63
CA LEU A 55 3.83 13.06 20.56
C LEU A 55 4.12 12.12 19.39
N TYR A 56 5.38 12.02 18.94
CA TYR A 56 5.78 11.15 17.83
C TYR A 56 5.49 9.69 18.14
N ALA A 57 5.83 9.24 19.35
CA ALA A 57 5.49 7.90 19.81
C ALA A 57 3.97 7.63 19.78
N LEU A 58 3.15 8.57 20.27
CA LEU A 58 1.69 8.41 20.29
C LEU A 58 1.08 8.46 18.87
N ILE A 59 1.65 9.25 17.96
CA ILE A 59 1.26 9.26 16.54
C ILE A 59 1.55 7.89 15.93
N ALA A 60 2.77 7.36 16.11
CA ALA A 60 3.16 6.05 15.58
C ALA A 60 2.27 4.92 16.13
N ILE A 61 1.97 4.92 17.43
CA ILE A 61 1.03 3.97 18.06
C ILE A 61 -0.39 4.11 17.48
N GLY A 62 -0.87 5.34 17.31
CA GLY A 62 -2.20 5.59 16.73
C GLY A 62 -2.31 5.10 15.29
N LEU A 63 -1.30 5.36 14.46
CA LEU A 63 -1.22 4.84 13.10
C LEU A 63 -1.14 3.32 13.07
N ALA A 64 -0.33 2.70 13.95
CA ALA A 64 -0.23 1.25 14.06
C ALA A 64 -1.58 0.60 14.40
N LEU A 65 -2.36 1.21 15.31
CA LEU A 65 -3.73 0.77 15.60
C LEU A 65 -4.63 0.88 14.37
N LEU A 66 -4.62 2.02 13.67
CA LEU A 66 -5.48 2.24 12.50
C LEU A 66 -5.17 1.28 11.35
N LEU A 67 -3.91 0.90 11.19
CA LEU A 67 -3.44 -0.04 10.17
C LEU A 67 -3.75 -1.51 10.53
N GLN A 68 -4.29 -1.79 11.71
CA GLN A 68 -4.81 -3.13 12.01
C GLN A 68 -6.00 -3.45 11.12
N GLU A 69 -5.79 -4.42 10.23
CA GLU A 69 -6.77 -4.90 9.25
C GLU A 69 -7.17 -3.84 8.20
N ALA A 70 -6.36 -2.80 8.01
CA ALA A 70 -6.57 -1.76 7.00
C ALA A 70 -5.41 -1.72 6.01
N ASN A 71 -5.69 -1.26 4.78
CA ASN A 71 -4.72 -1.09 3.72
C ASN A 71 -4.73 0.36 3.20
N LEU A 72 -3.57 1.02 3.17
CA LEU A 72 -3.43 2.42 2.71
C LEU A 72 -3.82 2.66 1.24
N HIS A 73 -3.89 1.60 0.44
CA HIS A 73 -4.34 1.62 -0.96
C HIS A 73 -5.70 0.95 -1.15
N GLY A 74 -6.33 0.54 -0.06
CA GLY A 74 -7.67 -0.01 -0.08
C GLY A 74 -8.75 1.07 -0.22
N SER A 75 -10.00 0.62 -0.35
CA SER A 75 -11.16 1.50 -0.53
C SER A 75 -12.29 1.24 0.47
N ALA A 76 -12.09 0.31 1.42
CA ALA A 76 -13.03 0.07 2.49
C ALA A 76 -13.04 1.24 3.47
N GLY A 77 -14.09 1.33 4.30
CA GLY A 77 -14.20 2.42 5.28
C GLY A 77 -13.00 2.51 6.24
N ALA A 78 -12.48 1.36 6.69
CA ALA A 78 -11.28 1.32 7.53
C ALA A 78 -10.03 1.83 6.80
N ASP A 79 -9.87 1.47 5.52
CA ASP A 79 -8.77 1.91 4.65
C ASP A 79 -8.76 3.44 4.52
N LEU A 80 -9.92 4.03 4.24
CA LEU A 80 -10.07 5.48 4.09
C LEU A 80 -9.75 6.23 5.39
N VAL A 81 -10.14 5.68 6.55
CA VAL A 81 -9.86 6.26 7.85
C VAL A 81 -8.37 6.18 8.17
N ALA A 82 -7.74 5.02 7.94
CA ALA A 82 -6.30 4.83 8.14
C ALA A 82 -5.48 5.74 7.22
N LYS A 83 -5.83 5.78 5.92
CA LYS A 83 -5.19 6.65 4.93
C LYS A 83 -5.28 8.13 5.32
N SER A 84 -6.45 8.59 5.75
CA SER A 84 -6.64 9.97 6.20
C SER A 84 -5.72 10.35 7.38
N ALA A 85 -5.53 9.45 8.35
CA ALA A 85 -4.61 9.69 9.46
C ALA A 85 -3.15 9.66 8.99
N TRP A 86 -2.81 8.68 8.15
CA TRP A 86 -1.48 8.49 7.60
C TRP A 86 -1.01 9.70 6.79
N ASP A 87 -1.76 10.10 5.77
CA ASP A 87 -1.46 11.25 4.91
C ASP A 87 -1.25 12.53 5.72
N ALA A 88 -1.94 12.64 6.85
CA ALA A 88 -1.86 13.81 7.70
C ALA A 88 -0.73 13.79 8.72
N ALA A 89 -0.15 12.64 9.06
CA ALA A 89 0.72 12.52 10.24
C ALA A 89 1.95 11.61 10.10
N GLN A 90 2.11 10.88 8.98
CA GLN A 90 3.23 9.94 8.77
C GLN A 90 4.59 10.60 8.97
N GLU A 91 4.74 11.87 8.56
CA GLU A 91 6.01 12.61 8.66
C GLU A 91 6.55 12.63 10.09
N TRP A 92 5.69 12.78 11.09
CA TRP A 92 6.11 12.77 12.50
C TRP A 92 6.31 11.36 13.07
N ALA A 93 5.62 10.36 12.52
CA ALA A 93 5.81 8.98 12.93
C ALA A 93 7.23 8.48 12.61
N ALA A 94 7.86 9.00 11.55
CA ALA A 94 9.24 8.69 11.19
C ALA A 94 10.28 9.09 12.26
N PHE A 95 9.92 9.98 13.19
CA PHE A 95 10.79 10.44 14.29
C PHE A 95 10.47 9.80 15.64
N ALA A 96 9.60 8.79 15.68
CA ALA A 96 9.25 8.13 16.93
C ALA A 96 10.43 7.32 17.48
N ASP A 97 10.84 7.63 18.71
CA ASP A 97 11.89 6.90 19.43
C ASP A 97 11.33 5.62 20.07
N GLU A 98 12.02 4.50 19.87
CA GLU A 98 11.64 3.16 20.36
C GLU A 98 11.46 3.14 21.89
N SER A 99 12.38 3.75 22.65
CA SER A 99 12.33 3.77 24.11
C SER A 99 11.15 4.59 24.64
N VAL A 100 10.72 5.60 23.89
CA VAL A 100 9.52 6.40 24.21
C VAL A 100 8.25 5.65 23.83
N VAL A 101 8.24 4.94 22.69
CA VAL A 101 7.12 4.06 22.28
C VAL A 101 6.84 3.01 23.35
N GLU A 102 7.86 2.29 23.83
CA GLU A 102 7.71 1.26 24.86
C GLU A 102 6.99 1.77 26.13
N ARG A 103 7.25 3.01 26.54
CA ARG A 103 6.60 3.65 27.71
C ARG A 103 5.09 3.83 27.54
N PHE A 104 4.58 3.86 26.30
CA PHE A 104 3.18 4.10 25.98
C PHE A 104 2.42 2.88 25.47
N LEU A 105 3.12 1.81 25.10
CA LEU A 105 2.47 0.55 24.75
C LEU A 105 1.66 0.01 25.94
N VAL A 106 0.45 -0.45 25.64
CA VAL A 106 -0.46 -1.03 26.63
C VAL A 106 -0.67 -2.50 26.28
N HIS A 107 -0.48 -3.38 27.26
CA HIS A 107 -0.83 -4.80 27.12
C HIS A 107 -2.22 -5.06 27.70
N SER A 108 -2.99 -5.94 27.07
CA SER A 108 -4.30 -6.33 27.57
C SER A 108 -4.66 -7.76 27.15
N THR A 109 -5.39 -8.44 28.03
CA THR A 109 -6.03 -9.74 27.80
C THR A 109 -7.56 -9.63 27.79
N GLN A 110 -8.10 -8.41 27.85
CA GLN A 110 -9.54 -8.17 27.86
C GLN A 110 -10.16 -8.56 26.52
N LEU A 111 -11.41 -9.02 26.57
CA LEU A 111 -12.17 -9.29 25.36
C LEU A 111 -12.36 -7.99 24.57
N HIS A 112 -12.18 -8.06 23.24
CA HIS A 112 -12.26 -6.91 22.33
C HIS A 112 -11.22 -5.82 22.56
N ALA A 113 -10.18 -6.06 23.35
CA ALA A 113 -9.06 -5.14 23.49
C ALA A 113 -8.41 -4.85 22.13
N ARG A 114 -8.09 -3.57 21.90
CA ARG A 114 -7.27 -3.13 20.76
C ARG A 114 -5.98 -2.55 21.31
N VAL A 115 -4.86 -3.18 20.97
CA VAL A 115 -3.52 -2.79 21.40
C VAL A 115 -2.59 -2.88 20.20
N ALA A 116 -1.68 -1.91 20.06
CA ALA A 116 -0.57 -2.03 19.13
C ALA A 116 0.53 -2.88 19.76
N THR A 117 1.19 -3.71 18.96
CA THR A 117 2.43 -4.36 19.35
C THR A 117 3.63 -3.49 18.99
N GLU A 118 4.75 -3.69 19.67
CA GLU A 118 6.03 -3.08 19.33
C GLU A 118 6.39 -3.28 17.86
N SER A 119 6.27 -4.50 17.35
CA SER A 119 6.50 -4.80 15.93
C SER A 119 5.58 -4.04 14.96
N GLN A 120 4.32 -3.79 15.35
CA GLN A 120 3.39 -3.01 14.52
C GLN A 120 3.78 -1.54 14.49
N VAL A 121 4.19 -0.98 15.63
CA VAL A 121 4.67 0.41 15.69
C VAL A 121 5.98 0.55 14.92
N GLN A 122 6.92 -0.38 15.09
CA GLN A 122 8.17 -0.39 14.36
C GLN A 122 7.94 -0.42 12.84
N SER A 123 7.02 -1.28 12.36
CA SER A 123 6.66 -1.34 10.94
C SER A 123 6.12 0.00 10.42
N VAL A 124 5.38 0.74 11.26
CA VAL A 124 4.88 2.08 10.93
C VAL A 124 6.00 3.10 10.85
N VAL A 125 6.93 3.10 11.80
CA VAL A 125 8.06 4.02 11.82
C VAL A 125 8.94 3.79 10.59
N GLU A 126 9.29 2.53 10.31
CA GLU A 126 10.07 2.15 9.12
C GLU A 126 9.38 2.55 7.82
N LEU A 127 8.06 2.34 7.73
CA LEU A 127 7.29 2.76 6.56
C LEU A 127 7.26 4.28 6.40
N ALA A 128 7.11 5.02 7.49
CA ALA A 128 7.11 6.48 7.47
C ALA A 128 8.48 7.05 7.08
N MET A 129 9.57 6.46 7.59
CA MET A 129 10.93 6.79 7.17
C MET A 129 11.12 6.54 5.67
N ALA A 130 10.70 5.37 5.17
CA ALA A 130 10.79 5.05 3.75
C ALA A 130 9.95 5.99 2.88
N ALA A 131 8.76 6.40 3.34
CA ALA A 131 7.88 7.31 2.62
C ALA A 131 8.43 8.75 2.51
N ALA A 132 9.37 9.14 3.37
CA ALA A 132 10.08 10.41 3.25
C ALA A 132 11.07 10.41 2.06
N ASP A 133 11.67 9.25 1.76
CA ASP A 133 12.69 9.10 0.72
C ASP A 133 12.12 8.62 -0.63
N ASP A 134 11.11 7.76 -0.61
CA ASP A 134 10.45 7.21 -1.80
C ASP A 134 8.94 7.46 -1.76
N PRO A 135 8.38 8.23 -2.73
CA PRO A 135 6.93 8.45 -2.82
C PRO A 135 6.12 7.17 -3.06
N ASN A 136 6.75 6.05 -3.40
CA ASN A 136 6.09 4.77 -3.60
C ASN A 136 6.28 3.77 -2.44
N ALA A 137 6.93 4.16 -1.34
CA ALA A 137 7.25 3.25 -0.24
C ALA A 137 6.01 2.51 0.30
N GLU A 138 4.89 3.20 0.44
CA GLU A 138 3.61 2.59 0.86
C GLU A 138 3.14 1.49 -0.08
N LEU A 139 3.31 1.69 -1.38
CA LEU A 139 2.89 0.75 -2.40
C LEU A 139 3.85 -0.43 -2.49
N VAL A 140 5.16 -0.20 -2.34
CA VAL A 140 6.17 -1.26 -2.20
C VAL A 140 5.84 -2.13 -0.99
N ALA A 141 5.62 -1.54 0.19
CA ALA A 141 5.25 -2.28 1.39
C ALA A 141 3.94 -3.07 1.23
N ALA A 142 2.94 -2.50 0.54
CA ALA A 142 1.68 -3.20 0.25
C ALA A 142 1.88 -4.39 -0.70
N LEU A 143 2.79 -4.29 -1.68
CA LEU A 143 3.16 -5.39 -2.57
C LEU A 143 3.94 -6.49 -1.81
N GLU A 144 4.87 -6.10 -0.94
CA GLU A 144 5.66 -7.02 -0.12
C GLU A 144 4.80 -7.81 0.88
N ALA A 145 3.83 -7.15 1.52
CA ALA A 145 2.84 -7.81 2.38
C ALA A 145 2.06 -8.92 1.64
N GLU A 146 1.97 -8.81 0.32
CA GLU A 146 1.31 -9.77 -0.57
C GLU A 146 2.29 -10.79 -1.19
N GLY A 147 3.55 -10.79 -0.73
CA GLY A 147 4.63 -11.65 -1.18
C GLY A 147 5.19 -11.28 -2.56
N LEU A 148 5.04 -10.02 -2.98
CA LEU A 148 5.50 -9.51 -4.26
C LEU A 148 6.64 -8.51 -4.05
N HIS A 149 7.87 -8.93 -4.34
CA HIS A 149 9.01 -8.02 -4.37
C HIS A 149 8.94 -7.16 -5.64
N ALA A 150 8.80 -5.86 -5.46
CA ALA A 150 8.53 -4.92 -6.55
C ALA A 150 9.50 -3.75 -6.53
N GLU A 151 9.98 -3.36 -7.71
CA GLU A 151 10.81 -2.18 -7.92
C GLU A 151 10.24 -1.37 -9.07
N LEU A 152 10.24 -0.03 -8.95
CA LEU A 152 9.83 0.86 -10.03
C LEU A 152 11.05 1.25 -10.89
N MET A 153 11.12 0.75 -12.11
CA MET A 153 12.19 1.04 -13.06
C MET A 153 11.60 1.67 -14.32
N ASP A 154 12.00 2.91 -14.66
CA ASP A 154 11.56 3.60 -15.88
C ASP A 154 10.03 3.57 -16.09
N ALA A 155 9.27 3.87 -15.02
CA ALA A 155 7.80 3.83 -14.97
C ALA A 155 7.16 2.42 -15.12
N VAL A 156 7.96 1.36 -14.97
CA VAL A 156 7.49 -0.04 -14.95
C VAL A 156 7.68 -0.63 -13.56
N TRP A 157 6.60 -1.14 -12.98
CA TRP A 157 6.67 -1.97 -11.79
C TRP A 157 7.19 -3.36 -12.16
N VAL A 158 8.44 -3.63 -11.82
CA VAL A 158 9.12 -4.89 -12.05
C VAL A 158 8.94 -5.78 -10.83
N ILE A 159 8.37 -6.96 -11.04
CA ILE A 159 8.10 -7.93 -9.98
C ILE A 159 8.86 -9.21 -10.27
N GLU A 160 9.69 -9.59 -9.31
CA GLU A 160 10.56 -10.75 -9.42
C GLU A 160 10.31 -11.70 -8.26
N GLY A 161 10.25 -13.00 -8.58
CA GLY A 161 10.06 -14.01 -7.54
C GLY A 161 9.79 -15.39 -8.09
N ASP A 162 9.66 -16.34 -7.18
CA ASP A 162 9.35 -17.74 -7.49
C ASP A 162 7.85 -18.00 -7.42
N PHE A 163 7.08 -17.35 -8.31
CA PHE A 163 5.66 -17.61 -8.47
C PHE A 163 5.39 -18.58 -9.63
N ARG A 164 4.38 -19.44 -9.45
CA ARG A 164 3.95 -20.42 -10.46
C ARG A 164 3.53 -19.76 -11.79
N THR A 165 2.92 -18.58 -11.72
CA THR A 165 2.37 -17.87 -12.89
C THR A 165 2.67 -16.37 -12.82
N PRO A 166 3.58 -15.83 -13.65
CA PRO A 166 3.86 -14.39 -13.70
C PRO A 166 2.62 -13.54 -13.96
N LEU A 167 1.66 -14.05 -14.74
CA LEU A 167 0.39 -13.37 -14.96
C LEU A 167 -0.39 -13.09 -13.66
N ARG A 168 -0.44 -14.04 -12.71
CA ARG A 168 -1.17 -13.82 -11.46
C ARG A 168 -0.46 -12.80 -10.57
N ALA A 169 0.88 -12.85 -10.52
CA ALA A 169 1.68 -11.85 -9.82
C ALA A 169 1.44 -10.46 -10.41
N ALA A 170 1.56 -10.32 -11.74
CA ALA A 170 1.32 -9.06 -12.44
C ALA A 170 -0.11 -8.54 -12.23
N ALA A 171 -1.12 -9.41 -12.30
CA ALA A 171 -2.51 -9.02 -12.12
C ALA A 171 -2.84 -8.59 -10.69
N ARG A 172 -2.27 -9.28 -9.68
CA ARG A 172 -2.39 -8.89 -8.28
C ARG A 172 -1.75 -7.54 -8.04
N ALA A 173 -0.52 -7.34 -8.52
CA ALA A 173 0.17 -6.06 -8.40
C ALA A 173 -0.56 -4.93 -9.11
N ALA A 174 -0.98 -5.12 -10.36
CA ALA A 174 -1.74 -4.10 -11.09
C ALA A 174 -3.02 -3.71 -10.34
N THR A 175 -3.64 -4.65 -9.61
CA THR A 175 -4.83 -4.37 -8.80
C THR A 175 -4.50 -3.49 -7.58
N LEU A 176 -3.36 -3.72 -6.93
CA LEU A 176 -2.90 -2.92 -5.79
C LEU A 176 -2.40 -1.54 -6.20
N ILE A 177 -1.65 -1.45 -7.30
CA ILE A 177 -1.12 -0.19 -7.85
C ILE A 177 -2.26 0.68 -8.40
N GLY A 178 -3.29 0.05 -8.99
CA GLY A 178 -4.39 0.76 -9.63
C GLY A 178 -4.04 1.28 -11.03
N SER A 179 -5.05 1.82 -11.71
CA SER A 179 -4.87 2.46 -13.02
C SER A 179 -4.51 3.94 -12.85
N PRO A 180 -3.54 4.48 -13.60
CA PRO A 180 -2.75 3.82 -14.63
C PRO A 180 -1.52 3.08 -14.08
N CYS A 181 -1.17 1.93 -14.65
CA CYS A 181 0.06 1.22 -14.30
C CYS A 181 0.64 0.38 -15.46
N VAL A 182 1.95 0.16 -15.42
CA VAL A 182 2.64 -0.85 -16.22
C VAL A 182 3.35 -1.81 -15.28
N VAL A 183 3.11 -3.11 -15.43
CA VAL A 183 3.67 -4.15 -14.58
C VAL A 183 4.38 -5.19 -15.44
N LEU A 184 5.64 -5.47 -15.13
CA LEU A 184 6.41 -6.59 -15.67
C LEU A 184 6.65 -7.58 -14.54
N ALA A 185 5.99 -8.73 -14.57
CA ALA A 185 6.30 -9.82 -13.66
C ALA A 185 7.16 -10.87 -14.36
N ARG A 186 8.25 -11.32 -13.73
CA ARG A 186 9.13 -12.36 -14.29
C ARG A 186 9.54 -13.38 -13.23
N ASN A 187 9.63 -14.64 -13.67
CA ASN A 187 10.30 -15.71 -12.94
C ASN A 187 11.40 -16.31 -13.83
N THR A 188 12.03 -17.40 -13.36
CA THR A 188 13.13 -18.07 -14.09
C THR A 188 12.75 -18.63 -15.47
N LYS A 189 11.46 -18.74 -15.79
CA LYS A 189 10.97 -19.39 -17.02
C LYS A 189 10.22 -18.46 -17.95
N LYS A 190 9.51 -17.46 -17.42
CA LYS A 190 8.51 -16.68 -18.15
C LYS A 190 8.42 -15.26 -17.62
N SER A 191 8.06 -14.36 -18.52
CA SER A 191 7.72 -12.96 -18.23
C SER A 191 6.30 -12.66 -18.68
N THR A 192 5.63 -11.76 -17.97
CA THR A 192 4.32 -11.22 -18.35
C THR A 192 4.34 -9.70 -18.15
N VAL A 193 3.87 -8.98 -19.16
CA VAL A 193 3.67 -7.53 -19.12
C VAL A 193 2.19 -7.23 -19.12
N LEU A 194 1.76 -6.33 -18.24
CA LEU A 194 0.45 -5.69 -18.23
C LEU A 194 0.60 -4.18 -18.42
N LEU A 195 -0.19 -3.60 -19.31
CA LEU A 195 -0.38 -2.15 -19.42
C LEU A 195 -1.84 -1.87 -19.13
N TRP A 196 -2.14 -1.13 -18.07
CA TRP A 196 -3.50 -0.84 -17.66
C TRP A 196 -3.71 0.67 -17.53
N ARG A 197 -4.71 1.19 -18.25
CA ARG A 197 -5.17 2.56 -18.12
C ARG A 197 -6.67 2.63 -18.36
N ASP A 198 -7.36 3.32 -17.47
CA ASP A 198 -8.81 3.47 -17.45
C ASP A 198 -9.48 2.09 -17.59
N ALA A 199 -10.28 1.91 -18.64
CA ALA A 199 -10.99 0.66 -18.89
C ALA A 199 -10.21 -0.36 -19.75
N VAL A 200 -8.96 -0.06 -20.15
CA VAL A 200 -8.22 -0.86 -21.13
C VAL A 200 -6.99 -1.50 -20.50
N LEU A 201 -6.92 -2.83 -20.60
CA LEU A 201 -5.76 -3.60 -20.16
C LEU A 201 -5.19 -4.41 -21.33
N ALA A 202 -3.92 -4.17 -21.67
CA ALA A 202 -3.17 -5.00 -22.60
C ALA A 202 -2.24 -5.94 -21.84
N MET A 203 -2.18 -7.20 -22.27
CA MET A 203 -1.34 -8.23 -21.70
C MET A 203 -0.52 -8.94 -22.79
N ALA A 204 0.75 -9.23 -22.49
CA ALA A 204 1.56 -10.15 -23.27
C ALA A 204 2.40 -11.02 -22.35
N ASP A 205 2.69 -12.25 -22.79
CA ASP A 205 3.54 -13.20 -22.08
C ASP A 205 4.61 -13.78 -23.02
N SER A 206 5.77 -14.14 -22.46
CA SER A 206 6.90 -14.65 -23.26
C SER A 206 6.70 -16.06 -23.81
N ALA A 207 5.76 -16.84 -23.26
CA ALA A 207 5.52 -18.21 -23.72
C ALA A 207 4.64 -18.26 -24.97
N VAL A 208 3.67 -17.36 -25.07
CA VAL A 208 2.82 -17.16 -26.25
C VAL A 208 2.89 -15.69 -26.66
N PRO A 209 3.90 -15.30 -27.45
CA PRO A 209 4.23 -13.90 -27.73
C PRO A 209 3.15 -13.25 -28.61
N ARG A 210 2.07 -12.80 -27.96
CA ARG A 210 0.93 -12.10 -28.53
C ARG A 210 0.39 -11.10 -27.54
N TRP A 211 -0.03 -9.95 -28.05
CA TRP A 211 -0.82 -9.00 -27.27
C TRP A 211 -2.27 -9.47 -27.19
N ARG A 212 -2.83 -9.42 -25.99
CA ARG A 212 -4.26 -9.64 -25.72
C ARG A 212 -4.79 -8.41 -25.03
N VAL A 213 -5.84 -7.81 -25.60
CA VAL A 213 -6.47 -6.64 -25.01
C VAL A 213 -7.79 -7.03 -24.36
N TYR A 214 -8.02 -6.48 -23.18
CA TYR A 214 -9.21 -6.69 -22.38
C TYR A 214 -9.80 -5.34 -21.96
N ARG A 215 -11.11 -5.36 -21.75
CA ARG A 215 -11.81 -4.27 -21.08
C ARG A 215 -11.99 -4.62 -19.60
N ILE A 216 -11.49 -3.76 -18.72
CA ILE A 216 -11.59 -3.90 -17.25
C ILE A 216 -12.38 -2.69 -16.75
N VAL A 217 -13.63 -2.91 -16.33
CA VAL A 217 -14.49 -1.85 -15.77
C VAL A 217 -14.85 -2.20 -14.34
N PRO A 218 -14.88 -1.23 -13.40
CA PRO A 218 -15.30 -1.47 -12.04
C PRO A 218 -16.66 -2.20 -11.98
N PRO A 219 -16.84 -3.18 -11.07
CA PRO A 219 -15.92 -3.59 -10.00
C PRO A 219 -14.88 -4.65 -10.41
N THR A 220 -14.72 -4.94 -11.70
CA THR A 220 -13.72 -5.92 -12.18
C THR A 220 -12.32 -5.35 -12.06
N THR A 221 -11.38 -6.14 -11.54
CA THR A 221 -9.96 -5.80 -11.44
C THR A 221 -9.12 -6.73 -12.31
N PRO A 222 -7.84 -6.39 -12.60
CA PRO A 222 -6.92 -7.33 -13.24
C PRO A 222 -6.85 -8.65 -12.48
N GLN A 223 -6.78 -8.62 -11.14
CA GLN A 223 -6.75 -9.81 -10.31
C GLN A 223 -8.03 -10.64 -10.43
N SER A 224 -9.22 -10.03 -10.42
CA SER A 224 -10.46 -10.79 -10.59
C SER A 224 -10.59 -11.37 -12.00
N LYS A 225 -10.05 -10.69 -13.01
CA LYS A 225 -10.07 -11.14 -14.40
C LYS A 225 -9.14 -12.33 -14.65
N PHE A 226 -7.94 -12.32 -14.06
CA PHE A 226 -6.91 -13.34 -14.29
C PHE A 226 -6.75 -14.34 -13.12
N GLY A 227 -7.54 -14.18 -12.05
CA GLY A 227 -7.51 -15.03 -10.86
C GLY A 227 -8.37 -16.30 -10.96
N GLY A 228 -9.37 -16.32 -11.85
CA GLY A 228 -10.23 -17.49 -12.09
C GLY A 228 -9.46 -18.68 -12.70
N GLY A 229 -9.83 -19.91 -12.32
CA GLY A 229 -9.16 -21.16 -12.72
C GLY A 229 -9.13 -21.47 -14.23
N GLU A 230 -8.17 -22.33 -14.58
CA GLU A 230 -7.69 -22.80 -15.90
C GLU A 230 -7.87 -21.91 -17.14
N GLY A 231 -6.78 -21.22 -17.49
CA GLY A 231 -6.57 -20.62 -18.80
C GLY A 231 -6.62 -19.10 -18.81
N LEU A 232 -6.27 -18.53 -19.96
CA LEU A 232 -6.44 -17.11 -20.19
C LEU A 232 -7.91 -16.81 -20.47
N PRO A 233 -8.49 -15.74 -19.90
CA PRO A 233 -9.82 -15.29 -20.29
C PRO A 233 -9.89 -15.08 -21.80
N SER A 234 -11.02 -15.46 -22.40
CA SER A 234 -11.20 -15.26 -23.83
C SER A 234 -11.29 -13.77 -24.18
N THR A 235 -10.64 -13.41 -25.29
CA THR A 235 -10.79 -12.10 -25.94
C THR A 235 -10.70 -12.29 -27.44
N ARG A 236 -11.38 -11.42 -28.19
CA ARG A 236 -11.27 -11.36 -29.66
C ARG A 236 -10.09 -10.48 -30.11
N ASP A 237 -9.58 -9.65 -29.21
CA ASP A 237 -8.53 -8.66 -29.48
C ASP A 237 -7.16 -9.27 -29.22
N VAL A 238 -6.74 -10.15 -30.15
CA VAL A 238 -5.45 -10.84 -30.12
C VAL A 238 -4.58 -10.38 -31.28
N PHE A 239 -3.39 -9.87 -31.00
CA PHE A 239 -2.49 -9.29 -31.99
C PHE A 239 -1.08 -9.90 -31.91
N PRO A 240 -0.29 -9.84 -33.00
CA PRO A 240 1.13 -10.20 -32.96
C PRO A 240 1.89 -9.39 -31.91
N LEU A 241 2.92 -9.97 -31.28
CA LEU A 241 3.78 -9.24 -30.34
C LEU A 241 4.52 -8.07 -31.03
N ALA A 242 5.02 -8.31 -32.25
CA ALA A 242 5.67 -7.33 -33.10
C ALA A 242 5.19 -7.48 -34.56
N PRO A 243 4.82 -6.38 -35.23
CA PRO A 243 4.66 -5.03 -34.69
C PRO A 243 3.47 -4.95 -33.71
N ALA A 244 3.64 -4.22 -32.60
CA ALA A 244 2.58 -4.06 -31.60
C ALA A 244 1.36 -3.30 -32.18
N PRO A 245 0.12 -3.62 -31.79
CA PRO A 245 -1.06 -2.89 -32.26
C PRO A 245 -1.07 -1.45 -31.74
N GLN A 246 -1.76 -0.54 -32.45
CA GLN A 246 -1.81 0.90 -32.12
C GLN A 246 -2.23 1.14 -30.66
N GLN A 247 -3.22 0.40 -30.17
CA GLN A 247 -3.73 0.53 -28.80
C GLN A 247 -2.65 0.26 -27.74
N VAL A 248 -1.76 -0.71 -27.96
CA VAL A 248 -0.64 -1.00 -27.04
C VAL A 248 0.41 0.10 -27.09
N ARG A 249 0.70 0.65 -28.28
CA ARG A 249 1.63 1.78 -28.42
C ARG A 249 1.11 2.99 -27.67
N THR A 250 -0.17 3.32 -27.87
CA THR A 250 -0.82 4.41 -27.15
C THR A 250 -0.76 4.22 -25.64
N LEU A 251 -1.02 3.01 -25.12
CA LEU A 251 -0.88 2.74 -23.67
C LEU A 251 0.56 2.93 -23.17
N ALA A 252 1.56 2.44 -23.93
CA ALA A 252 2.97 2.58 -23.57
C ALA A 252 3.41 4.06 -23.57
N ASP A 253 3.08 4.80 -24.63
CA ASP A 253 3.38 6.23 -24.78
C ASP A 253 2.73 7.03 -23.64
N GLN A 254 1.47 6.71 -23.32
CA GLN A 254 0.71 7.31 -22.24
C GLN A 254 1.25 7.02 -20.83
N ALA A 255 1.93 5.90 -20.66
CA ALA A 255 2.60 5.53 -19.42
C ALA A 255 4.06 6.05 -19.36
N GLY A 256 4.57 6.65 -20.44
CA GLY A 256 5.96 7.09 -20.53
C GLY A 256 6.97 5.95 -20.67
N VAL A 257 6.51 4.74 -21.03
CA VAL A 257 7.36 3.53 -21.08
C VAL A 257 7.86 3.27 -22.49
N GLN A 258 9.13 2.90 -22.60
CA GLN A 258 9.73 2.49 -23.87
C GLN A 258 9.25 1.08 -24.26
N LEU A 259 8.27 1.01 -25.16
CA LEU A 259 7.74 -0.27 -25.66
C LEU A 259 8.82 -1.26 -26.14
N PRO A 260 9.92 -0.85 -26.81
CA PRO A 260 11.00 -1.78 -27.17
C PRO A 260 11.63 -2.51 -25.98
N MET A 261 11.74 -1.87 -24.80
CA MET A 261 12.27 -2.51 -23.59
C MET A 261 11.31 -3.58 -23.06
N LEU A 262 10.00 -3.30 -23.06
CA LEU A 262 8.97 -4.28 -22.70
C LEU A 262 8.99 -5.48 -23.65
N LEU A 263 9.15 -5.25 -24.95
CA LEU A 263 9.26 -6.30 -25.95
C LEU A 263 10.54 -7.14 -25.78
N ALA A 264 11.65 -6.53 -25.37
CA ALA A 264 12.88 -7.24 -25.09
C ALA A 264 12.75 -8.16 -23.86
N ALA A 265 12.03 -7.71 -22.81
CA ALA A 265 11.77 -8.51 -21.62
C ALA A 265 10.82 -9.71 -21.84
N LEU A 266 10.14 -9.74 -22.99
CA LEU A 266 9.22 -10.80 -23.41
C LEU A 266 9.85 -11.82 -24.39
N ARG A 267 11.14 -11.68 -24.71
CA ARG A 267 11.91 -12.62 -25.54
C ARG A 267 12.68 -13.60 -24.68
#